data_AF-A0A3B9P638-F1
#
_entry.id   AF-A0A3B9P638-F1
#
_cell.length_a   1.000
_cell.length_b   1.000
_cell.length_c   1.000
_cell.angle_alpha   90.00
_cell.angle_beta   90.00
_cell.angle_gamma   90.00
#
_symmetry.space_group_name_H-M   'P 1'
#
loop_
_entity.id
_entity.type
_entity.pdbx_description
1 polymer ?
#
loop_
_entity_poly.entity_id
_entity_poly.type
_entity_poly.pdbx_seq_one_letter_code
_entity_poly.pdbx_strand_id
1 'polypeptide(L)'
;MREFLLALALCAAGLLTAQPSMTVSTNGTYKNPYWMASNVLVDSNLSVFNMGQNGFNLSQPNTTQIGYFRANDTTFPVQSGIVMVAAQQSSDVIASSPGTGSNTTFTDSELASVLSQLGSAGYAIKDMVSIEFSFIAQSDSIKFNYCFGSHEY
;
A
#
# COMPACT_ATOMS: atom_id res chain seq x y z
N MET A 1 48.26 -12.75 -17.03
CA MET A 1 46.93 -12.59 -17.68
C MET A 1 45.83 -13.38 -16.96
N ARG A 2 46.05 -14.67 -16.60
CA ARG A 2 45.07 -15.48 -15.86
C ARG A 2 44.66 -14.89 -14.50
N GLU A 3 45.63 -14.41 -13.73
CA GLU A 3 45.39 -13.83 -12.39
C GLU A 3 44.65 -12.48 -12.45
N PHE A 4 44.81 -11.74 -13.56
CA PHE A 4 44.09 -10.48 -13.79
C PHE A 4 42.63 -10.74 -14.21
N LEU A 5 42.39 -11.80 -14.98
CA LEU A 5 41.04 -12.26 -15.36
C LEU A 5 40.26 -12.81 -14.16
N LEU A 6 40.93 -13.51 -13.23
CA LEU A 6 40.36 -13.97 -11.97
C LEU A 6 39.98 -12.79 -11.05
N ALA A 7 40.83 -11.76 -10.94
CA ALA A 7 40.52 -10.57 -10.16
C ALA A 7 39.34 -9.77 -10.75
N LEU A 8 39.26 -9.66 -12.09
CA LEU A 8 38.13 -9.02 -12.77
C LEU A 8 36.82 -9.80 -12.60
N ALA A 9 36.87 -11.14 -12.65
CA ALA A 9 35.72 -12.00 -12.40
C ALA A 9 35.23 -11.92 -10.94
N LEU A 10 36.15 -11.78 -9.98
CA LEU A 10 35.82 -11.62 -8.56
C LEU A 10 35.24 -10.24 -8.25
N CYS A 11 35.73 -9.17 -8.90
CA CYS A 11 35.14 -7.83 -8.83
C CYS A 11 33.76 -7.77 -9.51
N ALA A 12 33.56 -8.51 -10.60
CA ALA A 12 32.26 -8.63 -11.27
C ALA A 12 31.25 -9.47 -10.44
N ALA A 13 31.72 -10.48 -9.69
CA ALA A 13 30.90 -11.23 -8.74
C ALA A 13 30.63 -10.46 -7.43
N GLY A 14 31.48 -9.49 -7.09
CA GLY A 14 31.33 -8.57 -5.95
C GLY A 14 30.36 -7.42 -6.18
N LEU A 15 29.82 -7.26 -7.39
CA LEU A 15 28.58 -6.52 -7.65
C LEU A 15 27.40 -7.35 -7.11
N LEU A 16 27.41 -7.58 -5.79
CA LEU A 16 26.25 -8.02 -5.03
C LEU A 16 25.15 -7.00 -5.28
N THR A 17 24.15 -7.38 -6.06
CA THR A 17 22.94 -6.60 -6.25
C THR A 17 22.37 -6.27 -4.87
N ALA A 18 22.45 -5.02 -4.43
CA ALA A 18 21.76 -4.57 -3.24
C ALA A 18 20.27 -4.92 -3.43
N GLN A 19 19.78 -5.86 -2.63
CA GLN A 19 18.36 -6.21 -2.66
C GLN A 19 17.58 -5.00 -2.14
N PRO A 20 16.47 -4.60 -2.78
CA PRO A 20 15.68 -3.49 -2.31
C PRO A 20 15.19 -3.81 -0.88
N SER A 21 15.14 -2.81 0.00
CA SER A 21 14.69 -3.00 1.40
C SER A 21 13.25 -3.52 1.50
N MET A 22 12.46 -3.35 0.44
CA MET A 22 11.09 -3.83 0.30
C MET A 22 10.79 -4.14 -1.17
N THR A 23 9.90 -5.10 -1.40
CA THR A 23 9.30 -5.38 -2.72
C THR A 23 7.82 -5.09 -2.69
N VAL A 24 7.28 -4.62 -3.82
CA VAL A 24 5.85 -4.33 -4.01
C VAL A 24 5.39 -4.99 -5.30
N SER A 25 4.20 -5.61 -5.29
CA SER A 25 3.63 -6.27 -6.47
C SER A 25 2.14 -5.98 -6.63
N THR A 26 1.73 -5.82 -7.89
CA THR A 26 0.32 -5.72 -8.33
C THR A 26 -0.08 -6.89 -9.24
N ASN A 27 0.75 -7.94 -9.28
CA ASN A 27 0.52 -9.12 -10.10
C ASN A 27 -0.70 -9.91 -9.61
N GLY A 28 -1.44 -10.51 -10.55
CA GLY A 28 -2.63 -11.31 -10.22
C GLY A 28 -3.66 -10.51 -9.42
N THR A 29 -3.98 -10.99 -8.23
CA THR A 29 -5.01 -10.42 -7.33
C THR A 29 -4.49 -9.31 -6.42
N TYR A 30 -3.19 -8.98 -6.42
CA TYR A 30 -2.59 -7.91 -5.60
C TYR A 30 -2.94 -6.47 -6.04
N LYS A 31 -4.05 -6.33 -6.74
CA LYS A 31 -4.69 -5.08 -7.14
C LYS A 31 -6.21 -5.12 -6.94
N ASN A 32 -6.74 -6.23 -6.43
CA ASN A 32 -8.16 -6.43 -6.18
C ASN A 32 -8.45 -6.10 -4.71
N PRO A 33 -9.18 -5.01 -4.41
CA PRO A 33 -9.40 -4.55 -3.03
C PRO A 33 -9.99 -5.62 -2.12
N TYR A 34 -11.07 -6.29 -2.57
CA TYR A 34 -11.73 -7.32 -1.77
C TYR A 34 -10.82 -8.53 -1.51
N TRP A 35 -10.11 -9.01 -2.54
CA TRP A 35 -9.20 -10.14 -2.38
C TRP A 35 -8.09 -9.79 -1.39
N MET A 36 -7.54 -8.59 -1.45
CA MET A 36 -6.49 -8.15 -0.53
C MET A 36 -7.00 -8.04 0.90
N ALA A 37 -8.21 -7.49 1.11
CA ALA A 37 -8.84 -7.51 2.42
C ALA A 37 -8.98 -8.95 2.96
N SER A 38 -9.50 -9.86 2.14
CA SER A 38 -9.79 -11.24 2.55
C SER A 38 -8.58 -12.13 2.73
N ASN A 39 -7.46 -11.86 2.08
CA ASN A 39 -6.31 -12.77 2.04
C ASN A 39 -5.02 -12.18 2.61
N VAL A 40 -4.98 -10.86 2.86
CA VAL A 40 -3.77 -10.16 3.33
C VAL A 40 -4.04 -9.35 4.60
N LEU A 41 -5.17 -8.63 4.67
CA LEU A 41 -5.43 -7.72 5.79
C LEU A 41 -5.87 -8.44 7.07
N VAL A 42 -6.67 -9.50 6.92
CA VAL A 42 -7.31 -10.20 8.04
C VAL A 42 -6.66 -11.55 8.30
N ASP A 43 -6.75 -12.01 9.55
CA ASP A 43 -6.35 -13.35 9.93
C ASP A 43 -7.45 -14.39 9.64
N SER A 44 -7.16 -15.66 9.90
CA SER A 44 -8.09 -16.77 9.66
C SER A 44 -9.36 -16.74 10.53
N ASN A 45 -9.41 -15.91 11.56
CA ASN A 45 -10.53 -15.84 12.50
C ASN A 45 -11.58 -14.81 12.08
N LEU A 46 -11.29 -13.99 11.07
CA LEU A 46 -12.20 -12.95 10.60
C LEU A 46 -12.66 -13.23 9.16
N SER A 47 -13.97 -13.41 9.01
CA SER A 47 -14.59 -13.48 7.68
C SER A 47 -14.93 -12.08 7.19
N VAL A 48 -14.45 -11.74 5.99
CA VAL A 48 -14.82 -10.51 5.29
C VAL A 48 -15.82 -10.81 4.17
N PHE A 49 -16.62 -9.81 3.84
CA PHE A 49 -17.68 -9.87 2.85
C PHE A 49 -17.57 -8.68 1.91
N ASN A 50 -17.79 -8.92 0.62
CA ASN A 50 -17.81 -7.88 -0.40
C ASN A 50 -19.13 -7.12 -0.38
N MET A 51 -19.50 -6.54 0.76
CA MET A 51 -20.78 -5.86 0.97
C MET A 51 -20.57 -4.44 1.47
N GLY A 52 -21.38 -3.53 0.94
CA GLY A 52 -21.35 -2.12 1.26
C GLY A 52 -22.38 -1.76 2.31
N GLN A 53 -22.44 -0.47 2.64
CA GLN A 53 -23.26 0.06 3.73
C GLN A 53 -24.77 -0.26 3.65
N ASN A 54 -25.27 -0.65 2.47
CA ASN A 54 -26.68 -1.00 2.22
C ASN A 54 -26.93 -2.50 2.00
N GLY A 55 -25.95 -3.36 2.26
CA GLY A 55 -26.07 -4.81 2.07
C GLY A 55 -25.98 -5.27 0.60
N PHE A 56 -25.74 -4.34 -0.33
CA PHE A 56 -25.43 -4.67 -1.72
C PHE A 56 -23.94 -4.98 -1.89
N ASN A 57 -23.63 -5.77 -2.92
CA ASN A 57 -22.23 -6.06 -3.24
C ASN A 57 -21.48 -4.77 -3.57
N LEU A 58 -20.30 -4.61 -2.97
CA LEU A 58 -19.41 -3.52 -3.34
C LEU A 58 -18.78 -3.80 -4.71
N SER A 59 -18.82 -2.79 -5.56
CA SER A 59 -18.09 -2.78 -6.82
C SER A 59 -16.82 -1.96 -6.63
N GLN A 60 -15.72 -2.65 -6.29
CA GLN A 60 -14.39 -2.04 -6.23
C GLN A 60 -13.51 -2.61 -7.35
N PRO A 61 -13.26 -1.83 -8.42
CA PRO A 61 -12.43 -2.32 -9.53
C PRO A 61 -10.99 -2.53 -9.06
N ASN A 62 -10.25 -3.30 -9.85
CA ASN A 62 -8.81 -3.42 -9.63
C ASN A 62 -8.14 -2.05 -9.72
N THR A 63 -7.19 -1.78 -8.84
CA THR A 63 -6.43 -0.52 -8.81
C THR A 63 -4.94 -0.77 -8.61
N THR A 64 -4.11 0.00 -9.30
CA THR A 64 -2.65 -0.02 -9.11
C THR A 64 -2.20 0.76 -7.88
N GLN A 65 -3.09 1.52 -7.25
CA GLN A 65 -2.81 2.29 -6.03
C GLN A 65 -2.66 1.41 -4.78
N ILE A 66 -3.00 0.12 -4.89
CA ILE A 66 -2.74 -0.89 -3.86
C ILE A 66 -1.77 -1.94 -4.37
N GLY A 67 -1.04 -2.59 -3.47
CA GLY A 67 -0.10 -3.65 -3.81
C GLY A 67 0.21 -4.53 -2.61
N TYR A 68 0.60 -5.78 -2.85
CA TYR A 68 1.18 -6.61 -1.80
C TYR A 68 2.64 -6.21 -1.62
N PHE A 69 3.04 -5.92 -0.39
CA PHE A 69 4.43 -5.64 -0.07
C PHE A 69 5.04 -6.71 0.82
N ARG A 70 6.36 -6.89 0.66
CA ARG A 70 7.18 -7.69 1.56
C ARG A 70 8.46 -6.93 1.87
N ALA A 71 8.69 -6.66 3.15
CA ALA A 71 9.95 -6.12 3.61
C ALA A 71 11.04 -7.19 3.49
N ASN A 72 12.20 -6.79 2.98
CA ASN A 72 13.42 -7.59 3.00
C ASN A 72 14.33 -7.19 4.18
N ASP A 73 14.03 -6.06 4.81
CA ASP A 73 14.62 -5.60 6.05
C ASP A 73 13.86 -6.17 7.26
N THR A 74 14.54 -7.00 8.06
CA THR A 74 13.95 -7.62 9.26
C THR A 74 13.68 -6.63 10.38
N THR A 75 14.23 -5.41 10.31
CA THR A 75 13.99 -4.36 11.31
C THR A 75 12.70 -3.58 11.06
N PHE A 76 12.13 -3.68 9.85
CA PHE A 76 10.88 -3.02 9.53
C PHE A 76 9.70 -3.65 10.32
N PRO A 77 8.86 -2.86 11.01
CA PRO A 77 7.90 -3.36 11.99
C PRO A 77 6.76 -4.19 11.39
N VAL A 78 6.49 -4.06 10.08
CA VAL A 78 5.44 -4.84 9.39
C VAL A 78 6.07 -5.60 8.24
N GLN A 79 6.36 -6.89 8.43
CA GLN A 79 7.16 -7.66 7.45
C GLN A 79 6.48 -7.88 6.10
N SER A 80 5.14 -7.88 6.05
CA SER A 80 4.38 -7.93 4.80
C SER A 80 2.96 -7.44 5.01
N GLY A 81 2.31 -7.02 3.94
CA GLY A 81 0.92 -6.61 4.00
C GLY A 81 0.45 -5.90 2.73
N ILE A 82 -0.51 -5.01 2.91
CA ILE A 82 -1.04 -4.17 1.86
C ILE A 82 -0.31 -2.83 1.92
N VAL A 83 0.20 -2.38 0.78
CA VAL A 83 0.57 -0.98 0.61
C VAL A 83 -0.55 -0.25 -0.11
N MET A 84 -0.83 0.97 0.33
CA MET A 84 -1.84 1.86 -0.24
C MET A 84 -1.18 3.22 -0.45
N VAL A 85 -1.28 3.77 -1.65
CA VAL A 85 -0.69 5.08 -1.98
C VAL A 85 -1.73 6.06 -2.53
N ALA A 86 -1.61 7.33 -2.16
CA ALA A 86 -2.29 8.45 -2.82
C ALA A 86 -1.57 8.86 -4.13
N ALA A 87 -0.97 7.90 -4.81
CA ALA A 87 -0.29 8.05 -6.10
C ALA A 87 -0.90 7.05 -7.09
N GLN A 88 -0.46 7.06 -8.35
CA GLN A 88 -0.96 6.18 -9.40
C GLN A 88 -0.50 4.73 -9.23
N GLN A 89 0.70 4.48 -8.71
CA GLN A 89 1.30 3.15 -8.64
C GLN A 89 1.78 2.83 -7.23
N SER A 90 1.39 1.67 -6.70
CA SER A 90 1.82 1.22 -5.37
C SER A 90 3.32 1.04 -5.24
N SER A 91 4.05 0.83 -6.34
CA SER A 91 5.51 0.85 -6.38
C SER A 91 6.13 2.20 -6.02
N ASP A 92 5.37 3.30 -6.08
CA ASP A 92 5.87 4.63 -5.77
C ASP A 92 6.29 4.77 -4.30
N VAL A 93 5.79 3.89 -3.41
CA VAL A 93 6.21 3.84 -1.99
C VAL A 93 7.69 3.50 -1.80
N ILE A 94 8.29 2.76 -2.75
CA ILE A 94 9.70 2.38 -2.73
C ILE A 94 10.51 3.14 -3.79
N ALA A 95 9.89 4.10 -4.48
CA ALA A 95 10.57 4.94 -5.45
C ALA A 95 11.38 6.04 -4.76
N SER A 96 12.49 6.44 -5.41
CA SER A 96 13.36 7.52 -4.91
C SER A 96 12.74 8.90 -5.03
N SER A 97 11.64 9.04 -5.75
CA SER A 97 10.92 10.30 -5.98
C SER A 97 9.43 10.12 -5.67
N PRO A 98 8.71 11.19 -5.29
CA PRO A 98 7.27 11.13 -5.12
C PRO A 98 6.57 10.55 -6.36
N GLY A 99 5.55 9.74 -6.13
CA GLY A 99 4.65 9.26 -7.18
C GLY A 99 3.78 10.38 -7.75
N THR A 100 3.22 10.15 -8.93
CA THR A 100 2.25 11.09 -9.51
C THR A 100 0.86 10.82 -8.92
N GLY A 101 0.19 11.85 -8.42
CA GLY A 101 -1.22 11.75 -8.00
C GLY A 101 -2.14 11.37 -9.16
N SER A 102 -3.30 10.78 -8.86
CA SER A 102 -4.34 10.52 -9.87
C SER A 102 -5.07 11.79 -10.29
N ASN A 103 -4.91 12.89 -9.54
CA ASN A 103 -5.60 14.16 -9.68
C ASN A 103 -7.14 14.00 -9.65
N THR A 104 -7.61 12.96 -8.96
CA THR A 104 -9.03 12.66 -8.79
C THR A 104 -9.55 13.42 -7.59
N THR A 105 -10.50 14.32 -7.81
CA THR A 105 -11.19 15.04 -6.73
C THR A 105 -12.33 14.20 -6.16
N PHE A 106 -12.49 14.23 -4.85
CA PHE A 106 -13.64 13.63 -4.16
C PHE A 106 -14.16 14.57 -3.08
N THR A 107 -15.30 14.22 -2.51
CA THR A 107 -15.96 14.99 -1.45
C THR A 107 -16.16 14.10 -0.23
N ASP A 108 -15.71 14.60 0.91
CA ASP A 108 -15.92 13.98 2.22
C ASP A 108 -16.15 15.12 3.21
N SER A 109 -17.35 15.19 3.79
CA SER A 109 -17.77 16.31 4.66
C SER A 109 -16.98 16.34 5.96
N GLU A 110 -16.70 15.17 6.52
CA GLU A 110 -15.99 14.98 7.76
C GLU A 110 -14.52 15.36 7.58
N LEU A 111 -13.87 14.86 6.53
CA LEU A 111 -12.50 15.23 6.18
C LEU A 111 -12.40 16.72 5.84
N ALA A 112 -13.35 17.29 5.10
CA ALA A 112 -13.39 18.73 4.83
C ALA A 112 -13.50 19.56 6.12
N SER A 113 -14.29 19.09 7.09
CA SER A 113 -14.43 19.72 8.41
C SER A 113 -13.11 19.70 9.18
N VAL A 114 -12.42 18.55 9.21
CA VAL A 114 -11.10 18.42 9.85
C VAL A 114 -10.06 19.32 9.17
N LEU A 115 -9.99 19.31 7.84
CA LEU A 115 -9.05 20.16 7.09
C LEU A 115 -9.31 21.64 7.34
N SER A 116 -10.58 22.05 7.46
CA SER A 116 -10.95 23.42 7.81
C SER A 116 -10.44 23.81 9.20
N GLN A 117 -10.60 22.93 10.20
CA GLN A 117 -10.07 23.15 11.55
C GLN A 117 -8.54 23.23 11.60
N LEU A 118 -7.86 22.53 10.67
CA LEU A 118 -6.40 22.58 10.49
C LEU A 118 -5.94 23.79 9.64
N GLY A 119 -6.83 24.72 9.28
CA GLY A 119 -6.50 25.90 8.48
C GLY A 119 -6.28 25.64 6.98
N SER A 120 -6.66 24.46 6.50
CA SER A 120 -6.56 24.03 5.10
C SER A 120 -7.92 24.05 4.40
N ALA A 121 -8.78 25.01 4.75
CA ALA A 121 -10.08 25.20 4.10
C ALA A 121 -9.91 25.66 2.64
N GLY A 122 -10.82 25.20 1.76
CA GLY A 122 -10.91 25.68 0.37
C GLY A 122 -10.01 24.96 -0.64
N TYR A 123 -9.15 24.04 -0.20
CA TYR A 123 -8.43 23.14 -1.12
C TYR A 123 -9.31 21.96 -1.54
N ALA A 124 -9.20 21.57 -2.80
CA ALA A 124 -9.83 20.36 -3.28
C ALA A 124 -9.18 19.13 -2.62
N ILE A 125 -9.99 18.25 -2.05
CA ILE A 125 -9.51 16.97 -1.54
C ILE A 125 -9.27 16.08 -2.76
N LYS A 126 -8.01 15.66 -2.92
CA LYS A 126 -7.54 14.88 -4.07
C LYS A 126 -6.82 13.64 -3.61
N ASP A 127 -6.70 12.70 -4.54
CA ASP A 127 -5.78 11.58 -4.46
C ASP A 127 -6.05 10.67 -3.25
N MET A 128 -7.00 9.76 -3.45
CA MET A 128 -7.41 8.78 -2.45
C MET A 128 -7.09 7.37 -2.91
N VAL A 129 -6.88 6.50 -1.94
CA VAL A 129 -6.93 5.05 -2.11
C VAL A 129 -7.78 4.49 -0.98
N SER A 130 -8.66 3.54 -1.30
CA SER A 130 -9.53 2.91 -0.31
C SER A 130 -9.72 1.43 -0.61
N ILE A 131 -9.95 0.68 0.46
CA ILE A 131 -10.40 -0.72 0.44
C ILE A 131 -11.62 -0.74 1.35
N GLU A 132 -12.76 -1.24 0.87
CA GLU A 132 -14.00 -1.29 1.63
C GLU A 132 -14.44 -2.74 1.73
N PHE A 133 -14.83 -3.15 2.93
CA PHE A 133 -15.30 -4.50 3.19
C PHE A 133 -16.17 -4.52 4.44
N SER A 134 -17.07 -5.48 4.50
CA SER A 134 -17.85 -5.77 5.69
C SER A 134 -17.28 -6.99 6.41
N PHE A 135 -17.48 -7.09 7.72
CA PHE A 135 -17.16 -8.27 8.52
C PHE A 135 -18.16 -8.41 9.67
N ILE A 136 -18.22 -9.60 10.26
CA ILE A 136 -18.97 -9.83 11.50
C ILE A 136 -18.01 -9.64 12.66
N ALA A 137 -18.28 -8.64 13.51
CA ALA A 137 -17.46 -8.37 14.69
C ALA A 137 -17.41 -9.60 15.61
N GLN A 138 -16.20 -10.11 15.87
CA GLN A 138 -15.96 -11.24 16.77
C GLN A 138 -15.69 -10.79 18.21
N SER A 139 -15.51 -9.48 18.44
CA SER A 139 -15.13 -8.87 19.71
C SER A 139 -15.53 -7.39 19.73
N ASP A 140 -15.41 -6.74 20.89
CA ASP A 140 -15.74 -5.32 21.11
C ASP A 140 -14.64 -4.36 20.60
N SER A 141 -13.54 -4.89 20.07
CA SER A 141 -12.44 -4.07 19.55
C SER A 141 -11.83 -4.64 18.26
N ILE A 142 -11.30 -3.74 17.43
CA ILE A 142 -10.58 -4.04 16.18
C ILE A 142 -9.25 -3.32 16.24
N LYS A 143 -8.20 -3.96 15.72
CA LYS A 143 -6.84 -3.40 15.69
C LYS A 143 -6.23 -3.59 14.31
N PHE A 144 -5.50 -2.58 13.86
CA PHE A 144 -4.73 -2.61 12.63
C PHE A 144 -3.28 -2.30 12.94
N ASN A 145 -2.36 -3.11 12.40
CA ASN A 145 -0.95 -2.76 12.36
C ASN A 145 -0.72 -1.90 11.11
N TYR A 146 -0.29 -0.65 11.29
CA TYR A 146 -0.08 0.29 10.18
C TYR A 146 1.22 1.07 10.36
N CYS A 147 1.76 1.56 9.25
CA CYS A 147 2.87 2.51 9.20
C CYS A 147 2.52 3.58 8.16
N PHE A 148 2.76 4.85 8.48
CA PHE A 148 2.63 5.94 7.52
C PHE A 148 4.02 6.40 7.07
N GLY A 149 4.16 6.64 5.78
CA GLY A 149 5.32 7.27 5.17
C GLY A 149 4.85 8.35 4.19
N SER A 150 5.65 9.40 4.05
CA SER A 150 5.41 10.51 3.14
C SER A 150 6.74 10.96 2.55
N HIS A 151 6.76 11.32 1.27
CA HIS A 151 7.89 12.03 0.66
C HIS A 151 7.87 13.54 0.96
N GLU A 152 6.77 14.04 1.52
CA GLU A 152 6.57 15.44 1.87
C GLU A 152 6.64 15.61 3.40
N TYR A 153 7.41 16.62 3.84
CA TYR A 153 7.57 17.04 5.24
C TYR A 153 6.90 18.40 5.46
#